data_AF-A0A5E4UNY0-F1
#
_entry.id   AF-A0A5E4UNY0-F1
#
_cell.length_a   1.000
_cell.length_b   1.000
_cell.length_c   1.000
_cell.angle_alpha   90.00
_cell.angle_beta   90.00
_cell.angle_gamma   90.00
#
_symmetry.space_group_name_H-M   'P 1'
#
loop_
_entity.id
_entity.type
_entity.pdbx_description
1 polymer ?
#
loop_
_entity_poly.entity_id
_entity_poly.type
_entity_poly.pdbx_seq_one_letter_code
_entity_poly.pdbx_strand_id
1 'polypeptide(L)'
;MSHPVFLESPPWPRMPEGRKGELKTYFSADGPSLKANAHIPLFWRALFAADDIHFAYVIDDFDPDDAALEREAFLKTATQAERDAKYPYLVTTKALALARTTRRRDHLIELVGERFRPIYDAFVDYIATAYGPFVLVRTSGLPDVTDATERLVTELEQITALDHGTRVHADLSREIENLKRAADTDTVWRTTGMGAPRAEVNPWPSQSLVKAFPACAPRAPRNRHAATISPDSQHPVEAHRYRDPNRLDKVREWVAIFVFAGIFVCAWAATRAIWQSMLATAIATAAMVWLLVRVRRIE
;
A
#
# COMPACT_ATOMS: atom_id res chain seq x y z
N MET A 1 11.22 -5.46 -5.99
CA MET A 1 10.08 -5.89 -5.14
C MET A 1 8.80 -5.44 -5.82
N SER A 2 7.66 -6.09 -5.59
CA SER A 2 6.39 -5.69 -6.20
C SER A 2 5.83 -4.46 -5.47
N HIS A 3 5.58 -3.38 -6.20
CA HIS A 3 5.04 -2.13 -5.65
C HIS A 3 3.50 -2.19 -5.63
N PRO A 4 2.85 -2.12 -4.46
CA PRO A 4 1.39 -2.07 -4.42
C PRO A 4 0.83 -0.78 -5.02
N VAL A 5 -0.41 -0.86 -5.51
CA VAL A 5 -1.21 0.29 -5.90
C VAL A 5 -2.49 0.31 -5.07
N PHE A 6 -3.02 1.50 -4.84
CA PHE A 6 -4.17 1.71 -3.96
C PHE A 6 -5.24 2.54 -4.68
N LEU A 7 -6.48 2.07 -4.68
CA LEU A 7 -7.65 2.85 -5.06
C LEU A 7 -8.24 3.43 -3.79
N GLU A 8 -8.23 4.74 -3.68
CA GLU A 8 -8.55 5.47 -2.45
C GLU A 8 -9.61 6.53 -2.74
N SER A 9 -10.31 6.96 -1.69
CA SER A 9 -11.23 8.08 -1.77
C SER A 9 -10.70 9.30 -1.02
N PRO A 10 -9.91 10.16 -1.69
CA PRO A 10 -9.34 11.31 -1.02
C PRO A 10 -10.36 12.45 -0.86
N PRO A 11 -10.13 13.34 0.13
CA PRO A 11 -10.95 14.53 0.31
C PRO A 11 -10.78 15.60 -0.78
N TRP A 12 -9.74 15.51 -1.63
CA TRP A 12 -9.43 16.47 -2.69
C TRP A 12 -8.91 15.77 -3.97
N PRO A 13 -8.97 16.44 -5.14
CA PRO A 13 -8.67 15.82 -6.44
C PRO A 13 -7.16 15.76 -6.75
N ARG A 14 -6.31 15.39 -5.78
CA ARG A 14 -4.86 15.29 -5.99
C ARG A 14 -4.18 14.46 -4.91
N MET A 15 -2.97 14.00 -5.21
CA MET A 15 -2.06 13.50 -4.19
C MET A 15 -1.62 14.64 -3.25
N PRO A 16 -1.32 14.33 -1.98
CA PRO A 16 -0.68 15.28 -1.07
C PRO A 16 0.64 15.83 -1.64
N GLU A 17 0.91 17.12 -1.42
CA GLU A 17 2.11 17.82 -1.90
C GLU A 17 3.17 17.96 -0.79
N GLY A 18 2.92 17.36 0.37
CA GLY A 18 3.77 17.45 1.56
C GLY A 18 3.63 18.79 2.28
N ARG A 19 2.45 19.41 2.22
CA ARG A 19 2.11 20.56 3.07
C ARG A 19 1.82 20.08 4.50
N LYS A 20 2.07 20.93 5.49
CA LYS A 20 1.87 20.59 6.91
C LYS A 20 0.42 20.16 7.18
N GLY A 21 0.25 19.01 7.85
CA GLY A 21 -1.06 18.44 8.20
C GLY A 21 -1.86 17.81 7.03
N GLU A 22 -1.33 17.85 5.80
CA GLU A 22 -2.03 17.37 4.61
C GLU A 22 -2.11 15.84 4.56
N LEU A 23 -1.01 15.14 4.85
CA LEU A 23 -0.99 13.66 4.86
C LEU A 23 -1.89 13.09 5.96
N LYS A 24 -1.80 13.64 7.17
CA LYS A 24 -2.68 13.24 8.27
C LYS A 24 -4.14 13.36 7.84
N THR A 25 -4.53 14.50 7.27
CA THR A 25 -5.91 14.73 6.81
C THR A 25 -6.30 13.81 5.64
N TYR A 26 -5.36 13.49 4.75
CA TYR A 26 -5.57 12.55 3.65
C TYR A 26 -5.87 11.13 4.16
N PHE A 27 -5.05 10.63 5.09
CA PHE A 27 -5.17 9.26 5.63
C PHE A 27 -6.19 9.11 6.75
N SER A 28 -6.49 10.19 7.49
CA SER A 28 -7.52 10.19 8.53
C SER A 28 -8.92 10.42 7.99
N ALA A 29 -9.11 10.50 6.67
CA ALA A 29 -10.41 10.72 6.06
C ALA A 29 -11.36 9.51 6.21
N ASP A 30 -10.91 8.41 6.83
CA ASP A 30 -11.64 7.13 7.02
C ASP A 30 -12.27 6.60 5.72
N GLY A 31 -11.71 6.99 4.58
CA GLY A 31 -12.20 6.60 3.26
C GLY A 31 -11.83 5.15 2.93
N PRO A 32 -12.63 4.47 2.09
CA PRO A 32 -12.30 3.12 1.64
C PRO A 32 -10.96 3.11 0.88
N SER A 33 -10.19 2.03 1.07
CA SER A 33 -8.99 1.73 0.31
C SER A 33 -9.05 0.31 -0.24
N LEU A 34 -8.85 0.16 -1.55
CA LEU A 34 -8.61 -1.13 -2.18
C LEU A 34 -7.14 -1.21 -2.58
N LYS A 35 -6.51 -2.36 -2.34
CA LYS A 35 -5.10 -2.61 -2.63
C LYS A 35 -4.94 -3.67 -3.70
N ALA A 36 -4.13 -3.39 -4.71
CA ALA A 36 -3.68 -4.37 -5.69
C ALA A 36 -2.15 -4.44 -5.69
N ASN A 37 -1.59 -5.53 -6.22
CA ASN A 37 -0.16 -5.77 -6.21
C ASN A 37 0.41 -5.67 -7.63
N ALA A 38 1.42 -4.81 -7.83
CA ALA A 38 2.20 -4.68 -9.07
C ALA A 38 1.47 -4.18 -10.34
N HIS A 39 0.15 -4.01 -10.34
CA HIS A 39 -0.59 -3.55 -11.52
C HIS A 39 -1.94 -2.93 -11.13
N ILE A 40 -2.50 -2.11 -12.01
CA ILE A 40 -3.84 -1.52 -11.85
C ILE A 40 -4.88 -2.53 -12.37
N PRO A 41 -5.77 -3.04 -11.50
CA PRO A 41 -6.81 -3.98 -11.90
C PRO A 41 -7.67 -3.49 -13.07
N LEU A 42 -8.17 -4.44 -13.87
CA LEU A 42 -8.98 -4.13 -15.06
C LEU A 42 -10.20 -3.26 -14.73
N PHE A 43 -10.90 -3.53 -13.63
CA PHE A 43 -12.09 -2.74 -13.30
C PHE A 43 -11.75 -1.36 -12.75
N TRP A 44 -10.55 -1.19 -12.18
CA TRP A 44 -10.07 0.14 -11.78
C TRP A 44 -9.81 0.99 -13.01
N ARG A 45 -9.15 0.44 -14.04
CA ARG A 45 -8.91 1.17 -15.32
C ARG A 45 -10.21 1.64 -15.97
N ALA A 46 -11.33 0.92 -15.80
CA ALA A 46 -12.64 1.33 -16.32
C ALA A 46 -13.16 2.66 -15.73
N LEU A 47 -12.67 3.09 -14.57
CA LEU A 47 -13.03 4.36 -13.92
C LEU A 47 -12.33 5.57 -14.57
N PHE A 48 -11.20 5.36 -15.23
CA PHE A 48 -10.29 6.41 -15.67
C PHE A 48 -10.14 6.50 -17.19
N ALA A 49 -9.58 7.60 -17.67
CA ALA A 49 -9.09 7.82 -19.02
C ALA A 49 -7.66 8.37 -18.95
N ALA A 50 -6.95 8.41 -20.08
CA ALA A 50 -5.57 8.91 -20.12
C ALA A 50 -5.44 10.36 -19.59
N ASP A 51 -6.47 11.19 -19.79
CA ASP A 51 -6.52 12.57 -19.30
C ASP A 51 -6.55 12.69 -17.76
N ASP A 52 -6.85 11.60 -17.04
CA ASP A 52 -6.84 11.58 -15.57
C ASP A 52 -5.45 11.27 -14.99
N ILE A 53 -4.41 11.15 -15.83
CA ILE A 53 -3.03 10.97 -15.37
C ILE A 53 -2.50 12.31 -14.86
N HIS A 54 -2.15 12.34 -13.58
CA HIS A 54 -1.50 13.46 -12.91
C HIS A 54 -0.17 13.02 -12.30
N PHE A 55 0.65 14.00 -11.93
CA PHE A 55 2.00 13.75 -11.41
C PHE A 55 2.19 14.39 -10.04
N ALA A 56 2.78 13.63 -9.12
CA ALA A 56 3.15 14.10 -7.78
C ALA A 56 4.67 14.11 -7.62
N TYR A 57 5.19 15.07 -6.87
CA TYR A 57 6.62 15.18 -6.55
C TYR A 57 7.00 14.46 -5.25
N VAL A 58 6.00 13.99 -4.49
CA VAL A 58 6.17 13.33 -3.19
C VAL A 58 5.31 12.07 -3.19
N ILE A 59 5.91 10.95 -2.80
CA ILE A 59 5.22 9.71 -2.49
C ILE A 59 5.30 9.41 -1.00
N ASP A 60 4.47 8.47 -0.57
CA ASP A 60 4.03 8.17 0.79
C ASP A 60 5.12 7.87 1.84
N ASP A 61 6.39 7.77 1.44
CA ASP A 61 7.49 7.45 2.36
C ASP A 61 7.94 8.64 3.22
N PHE A 62 7.34 9.84 3.06
CA PHE A 62 7.75 11.06 3.77
C PHE A 62 6.58 11.75 4.48
N ASP A 63 6.39 11.47 5.78
CA ASP A 63 5.52 12.28 6.65
C ASP A 63 6.19 13.62 7.01
N PRO A 64 5.63 14.81 6.71
CA PRO A 64 6.26 16.06 7.10
C PRO A 64 6.27 16.32 8.62
N ASP A 65 5.36 15.72 9.41
CA ASP A 65 5.27 15.97 10.84
C ASP A 65 6.26 15.11 11.67
N ASP A 66 6.63 13.90 11.21
CA ASP A 66 7.69 13.06 11.80
C ASP A 66 9.03 13.16 11.05
N ALA A 67 9.00 13.59 9.79
CA ALA A 67 10.10 13.42 8.85
C ALA A 67 10.49 14.73 8.14
N ALA A 68 10.19 15.93 8.67
CA ALA A 68 10.80 17.16 8.12
C ALA A 68 12.34 17.06 8.06
N LEU A 69 12.96 16.48 9.09
CA LEU A 69 14.40 16.18 9.13
C LEU A 69 14.79 15.03 8.20
N GLU A 70 13.96 14.00 8.05
CA GLU A 70 14.24 12.85 7.16
C GLU A 70 14.06 13.21 5.68
N ARG A 71 13.11 14.08 5.36
CA ARG A 71 12.90 14.70 4.05
C ARG A 71 14.04 15.67 3.73
N GLU A 72 14.46 16.51 4.67
CA GLU A 72 15.66 17.33 4.47
C GLU A 72 16.93 16.49 4.32
N ALA A 73 17.08 15.41 5.10
CA ALA A 73 18.20 14.49 4.99
C ALA A 73 18.18 13.73 3.66
N PHE A 74 17.01 13.20 3.27
CA PHE A 74 16.80 12.56 1.97
C PHE A 74 17.09 13.54 0.86
N LEU A 75 16.52 14.74 0.86
CA LEU A 75 16.79 15.75 -0.15
C LEU A 75 18.29 16.08 -0.20
N LYS A 76 18.99 16.21 0.93
CA LYS A 76 20.45 16.46 0.96
C LYS A 76 21.26 15.35 0.28
N THR A 77 20.83 14.09 0.38
CA THR A 77 21.51 12.94 -0.25
C THR A 77 20.92 12.53 -1.60
N ALA A 78 19.72 13.00 -1.94
CA ALA A 78 18.99 12.65 -3.14
C ALA A 78 19.70 13.21 -4.36
N THR A 79 19.85 12.35 -5.36
CA THR A 79 20.29 12.70 -6.69
C THR A 79 19.33 13.71 -7.32
N GLN A 80 19.81 14.49 -8.29
CA GLN A 80 18.95 15.42 -9.03
C GLN A 80 17.75 14.70 -9.68
N ALA A 81 17.96 13.47 -10.18
CA ALA A 81 16.91 12.63 -10.75
C ALA A 81 15.81 12.27 -9.74
N GLU A 82 16.15 11.98 -8.48
CA GLU A 82 15.17 11.69 -7.42
C GLU A 82 14.40 12.95 -6.99
N ARG A 83 15.03 14.12 -7.04
CA ARG A 83 14.37 15.40 -6.73
C ARG A 83 13.41 15.86 -7.83
N ASP A 84 13.75 15.56 -9.08
CA ASP A 84 12.92 15.90 -10.25
C ASP A 84 11.90 14.80 -10.59
N ALA A 85 11.90 13.69 -9.84
CA ALA A 85 11.01 12.57 -10.05
C ALA A 85 9.54 12.98 -9.93
N LYS A 86 8.74 12.55 -10.92
CA LYS A 86 7.31 12.81 -11.01
C LYS A 86 6.56 11.49 -11.01
N TYR A 87 5.84 11.18 -9.95
CA TYR A 87 5.16 9.89 -9.84
C TYR A 87 3.75 9.99 -10.44
N PRO A 88 3.41 9.17 -11.45
CA PRO A 88 2.07 9.17 -12.01
C PRO A 88 1.07 8.59 -11.01
N TYR A 89 -0.07 9.27 -10.91
CA TYR A 89 -1.26 8.82 -10.19
C TYR A 89 -2.49 9.14 -11.04
N LEU A 90 -3.59 8.42 -10.80
CA LEU A 90 -4.85 8.69 -11.50
C LEU A 90 -5.81 9.39 -10.55
N VAL A 91 -6.50 10.43 -10.99
CA VAL A 91 -7.58 11.01 -10.18
C VAL A 91 -8.73 11.49 -11.05
N THR A 92 -9.94 11.20 -10.59
CA THR A 92 -11.16 11.68 -11.26
C THR A 92 -12.27 11.92 -10.24
N THR A 93 -13.37 12.53 -10.68
CA THR A 93 -14.56 12.67 -9.85
C THR A 93 -15.34 11.36 -9.81
N LYS A 94 -15.99 11.05 -8.68
CA LYS A 94 -16.88 9.88 -8.59
C LYS A 94 -17.96 9.89 -9.67
N ALA A 95 -18.55 11.05 -9.95
CA ALA A 95 -19.58 11.18 -10.98
C ALA A 95 -19.07 10.75 -12.36
N LEU A 96 -17.88 11.21 -12.76
CA LEU A 96 -17.29 10.86 -14.06
C LEU A 96 -16.84 9.39 -14.11
N ALA A 97 -16.25 8.88 -13.02
CA ALA A 97 -15.90 7.47 -12.89
C ALA A 97 -17.11 6.55 -13.09
N LEU A 98 -18.22 6.84 -12.39
CA LEU A 98 -19.45 6.07 -12.51
C LEU A 98 -20.03 6.13 -13.94
N ALA A 99 -20.07 7.31 -14.55
CA ALA A 99 -20.54 7.47 -15.94
C ALA A 99 -19.71 6.63 -16.94
N ARG A 100 -18.38 6.59 -16.77
CA ARG A 100 -17.50 5.73 -17.59
C ARG A 100 -17.78 4.25 -17.36
N THR A 101 -17.95 3.82 -16.10
CA THR A 101 -18.26 2.41 -15.81
C THR A 101 -19.58 1.98 -16.43
N THR A 102 -20.63 2.79 -16.35
CA THR A 102 -21.92 2.50 -17.00
C THR A 102 -21.75 2.33 -18.51
N ARG A 103 -21.03 3.24 -19.17
CA ARG A 103 -20.83 3.20 -20.62
C ARG A 103 -20.00 1.99 -21.08
N ARG A 104 -18.98 1.60 -20.31
CA ARG A 104 -18.03 0.54 -20.67
C ARG A 104 -18.50 -0.86 -20.28
N ARG A 105 -19.51 -0.95 -19.42
CA ARG A 105 -19.95 -2.20 -18.78
C ARG A 105 -20.15 -3.34 -19.77
N ASP A 106 -21.03 -3.18 -20.75
CA ASP A 106 -21.44 -4.31 -21.58
C ASP A 106 -20.30 -4.78 -22.51
N HIS A 107 -19.51 -3.86 -23.08
CA HIS A 107 -18.32 -4.23 -23.85
C HIS A 107 -17.26 -4.93 -23.00
N LEU A 108 -17.03 -4.45 -21.76
CA LEU A 108 -16.09 -5.09 -20.86
C LEU A 108 -16.56 -6.51 -20.49
N ILE A 109 -17.85 -6.68 -20.17
CA ILE A 109 -18.42 -8.00 -19.84
C ILE A 109 -18.42 -8.94 -21.03
N GLU A 110 -18.66 -8.46 -22.25
CA GLU A 110 -18.53 -9.27 -23.47
C GLU A 110 -17.10 -9.84 -23.60
N LEU A 111 -16.10 -9.02 -23.29
CA LEU A 111 -14.68 -9.41 -23.36
C LEU A 111 -14.28 -10.41 -22.27
N VAL A 112 -14.60 -10.13 -21.01
CA VAL A 112 -14.17 -10.97 -19.88
C VAL A 112 -15.09 -12.17 -19.64
N GLY A 113 -16.35 -12.09 -20.09
CA GLY A 113 -17.38 -13.11 -19.96
C GLY A 113 -18.40 -12.82 -18.85
N GLU A 114 -19.61 -13.34 -19.01
CA GLU A 114 -20.77 -13.10 -18.13
C GLU A 114 -20.54 -13.41 -16.65
N ARG A 115 -19.64 -14.36 -16.34
CA ARG A 115 -19.30 -14.68 -14.93
C ARG A 115 -18.77 -13.47 -14.15
N PHE A 116 -18.20 -12.48 -14.84
CA PHE A 116 -17.64 -11.28 -14.21
C PHE A 116 -18.68 -10.19 -13.94
N ARG A 117 -19.87 -10.27 -14.54
CA ARG A 117 -20.94 -9.28 -14.37
C ARG A 117 -21.28 -9.01 -12.90
N PRO A 118 -21.53 -10.03 -12.04
CA PRO A 118 -21.79 -9.79 -10.62
C PRO A 118 -20.58 -9.18 -9.87
N ILE A 119 -19.34 -9.46 -10.30
CA ILE A 119 -18.13 -8.85 -9.71
C ILE A 119 -18.06 -7.37 -10.07
N TYR A 120 -18.31 -7.06 -11.34
CA TYR A 120 -18.30 -5.70 -11.87
C TYR A 120 -19.38 -4.85 -11.21
N ASP A 121 -20.62 -5.36 -11.16
CA ASP A 121 -21.75 -4.65 -10.58
C ASP A 121 -21.52 -4.38 -9.08
N ALA A 122 -21.00 -5.36 -8.33
CA ALA A 122 -20.63 -5.18 -6.93
C ALA A 122 -19.51 -4.15 -6.73
N PHE A 123 -18.51 -4.13 -7.62
CA PHE A 123 -17.42 -3.16 -7.57
C PHE A 123 -17.93 -1.74 -7.84
N VAL A 124 -18.75 -1.54 -8.88
CA VAL A 124 -19.31 -0.22 -9.21
C VAL A 124 -20.23 0.27 -8.08
N ASP A 125 -21.05 -0.61 -7.51
CA ASP A 125 -21.88 -0.29 -6.34
C ASP A 125 -21.05 0.11 -5.13
N TYR A 126 -19.92 -0.57 -4.88
CA TYR A 126 -18.98 -0.21 -3.83
C TYR A 126 -18.36 1.18 -4.05
N ILE A 127 -17.96 1.52 -5.29
CA ILE A 127 -17.48 2.88 -5.60
C ILE A 127 -18.60 3.90 -5.37
N ALA A 128 -19.83 3.61 -5.80
CA ALA A 128 -20.94 4.54 -5.67
C ALA A 128 -21.27 4.87 -4.19
N THR A 129 -21.25 3.85 -3.34
CA THR A 129 -21.71 3.91 -1.93
C THR A 129 -20.59 4.26 -0.95
N ALA A 130 -19.38 3.74 -1.13
CA ALA A 130 -18.30 3.88 -0.17
C ALA A 130 -17.38 5.08 -0.47
N TYR A 131 -17.19 5.45 -1.73
CA TYR A 131 -16.27 6.54 -2.08
C TYR A 131 -16.97 7.90 -1.95
N GLY A 132 -16.22 8.88 -1.49
CA GLY A 132 -16.56 10.30 -1.48
C GLY A 132 -16.53 10.94 -2.89
N PRO A 133 -16.23 12.25 -2.99
CA PRO A 133 -16.35 12.98 -4.25
C PRO A 133 -15.27 12.61 -5.29
N PHE A 134 -14.12 12.10 -4.83
CA PHE A 134 -12.98 11.76 -5.69
C PHE A 134 -12.59 10.30 -5.55
N VAL A 135 -12.06 9.76 -6.64
CA VAL A 135 -11.50 8.42 -6.75
C VAL A 135 -10.08 8.57 -7.27
N LEU A 136 -9.11 8.04 -6.54
CA LEU A 136 -7.69 8.22 -6.84
C LEU A 136 -6.96 6.87 -6.85
N VAL A 137 -6.15 6.61 -7.87
CA VAL A 137 -5.18 5.50 -7.86
C VAL A 137 -3.81 6.05 -7.50
N ARG A 138 -3.32 5.63 -6.34
CA ARG A 138 -1.98 5.92 -5.86
C ARG A 138 -1.06 4.75 -6.22
N THR A 139 0.13 5.08 -6.72
CA THR A 139 1.19 4.11 -7.00
C THR A 139 2.27 4.24 -5.92
N SER A 140 2.76 3.13 -5.35
CA SER A 140 3.85 3.18 -4.35
C SER A 140 5.23 3.34 -5.02
N GLY A 141 5.38 4.36 -5.87
CA GLY A 141 6.61 4.68 -6.58
C GLY A 141 6.98 3.66 -7.66
N LEU A 142 6.38 3.77 -8.85
CA LEU A 142 6.83 2.98 -10.02
C LEU A 142 8.30 3.32 -10.32
N PRO A 143 9.19 2.31 -10.44
CA PRO A 143 10.64 2.51 -10.42
C PRO A 143 11.22 3.18 -11.67
N ASP A 144 10.40 3.45 -12.69
CA ASP A 144 10.79 4.20 -13.89
C ASP A 144 9.60 5.01 -14.39
N VAL A 145 9.57 6.30 -14.06
CA VAL A 145 8.46 7.21 -14.34
C VAL A 145 8.16 7.30 -15.84
N THR A 146 9.18 7.26 -16.69
CA THR A 146 9.00 7.52 -18.13
C THR A 146 8.36 6.33 -18.81
N ASP A 147 8.94 5.14 -18.62
CA ASP A 147 8.42 3.88 -19.17
C ASP A 147 7.09 3.48 -18.52
N ALA A 148 6.91 3.77 -17.23
CA ALA A 148 5.65 3.49 -16.54
C ALA A 148 4.50 4.38 -17.02
N THR A 149 4.79 5.63 -17.39
CA THR A 149 3.76 6.56 -17.89
C THR A 149 3.27 6.15 -19.28
N GLU A 150 4.16 5.81 -20.21
CA GLU A 150 3.75 5.35 -21.56
C GLU A 150 2.90 4.07 -21.47
N ARG A 151 3.31 3.13 -20.62
CA ARG A 151 2.53 1.92 -20.35
C ARG A 151 1.15 2.25 -19.78
N LEU A 152 1.09 3.14 -18.80
CA LEU A 152 -0.17 3.56 -18.16
C LEU A 152 -1.11 4.24 -19.15
N VAL A 153 -0.60 5.15 -20.00
CA VAL A 153 -1.35 5.77 -21.09
C VAL A 153 -1.92 4.69 -22.01
N THR A 154 -1.07 3.78 -22.49
CA THR A 154 -1.47 2.68 -23.37
C THR A 154 -2.58 1.82 -22.74
N GLU A 155 -2.46 1.45 -21.46
CA GLU A 155 -3.47 0.67 -20.76
C GLU A 155 -4.81 1.41 -20.63
N LEU A 156 -4.80 2.73 -20.40
CA LEU A 156 -6.00 3.54 -20.28
C LEU A 156 -6.65 3.84 -21.63
N GLU A 157 -5.87 4.02 -22.69
CA GLU A 157 -6.37 4.17 -24.06
C GLU A 157 -7.06 2.91 -24.54
N GLN A 158 -6.49 1.72 -24.24
CA GLN A 158 -7.12 0.44 -24.56
C GLN A 158 -8.50 0.28 -23.91
N ILE A 159 -8.66 0.74 -22.66
CA ILE A 159 -9.95 0.69 -21.97
C ILE A 159 -10.88 1.81 -22.44
N THR A 160 -10.34 2.97 -22.81
CA THR A 160 -11.14 4.07 -23.37
C THR A 160 -11.68 3.72 -24.75
N ALA A 161 -10.96 2.93 -25.56
CA ALA A 161 -11.46 2.41 -26.83
C ALA A 161 -12.76 1.58 -26.66
N LEU A 162 -13.01 1.01 -25.47
CA LEU A 162 -14.27 0.34 -25.14
C LEU A 162 -15.47 1.27 -25.11
N ASP A 163 -15.28 2.59 -25.10
CA ASP A 163 -16.36 3.56 -25.28
C ASP A 163 -16.98 3.47 -26.69
N HIS A 164 -16.28 2.84 -27.65
CA HIS A 164 -16.67 2.77 -29.06
C HIS A 164 -16.80 1.34 -29.63
N GLY A 165 -16.58 0.30 -28.83
CA GLY A 165 -16.77 -1.10 -29.23
C GLY A 165 -15.82 -2.08 -28.53
N THR A 166 -15.74 -3.34 -29.00
CA THR A 166 -15.01 -4.43 -28.32
C THR A 166 -13.63 -4.75 -28.91
N ARG A 167 -13.12 -3.93 -29.83
CA ARG A 167 -11.79 -4.16 -30.42
C ARG A 167 -10.71 -3.80 -29.40
N VAL A 168 -9.93 -4.81 -28.99
CA VAL A 168 -8.87 -4.68 -28.00
C VAL A 168 -7.50 -5.04 -28.57
N HIS A 169 -6.46 -4.39 -28.03
CA HIS A 169 -5.07 -4.70 -28.35
C HIS A 169 -4.66 -6.09 -27.87
N ALA A 170 -3.62 -6.69 -28.45
CA ALA A 170 -3.19 -8.05 -28.15
C ALA A 170 -2.79 -8.27 -26.68
N ASP A 171 -2.26 -7.24 -26.02
CA ASP A 171 -1.82 -7.32 -24.61
C ASP A 171 -3.01 -7.42 -23.65
N LEU A 172 -4.05 -6.59 -23.85
CA LEU A 172 -5.30 -6.68 -23.10
C LEU A 172 -5.99 -8.02 -23.33
N SER A 173 -5.97 -8.56 -24.57
CA SER A 173 -6.49 -9.90 -24.87
C SER A 173 -5.79 -10.98 -24.04
N ARG A 174 -4.47 -10.92 -23.87
CA ARG A 174 -3.72 -11.89 -23.06
C ARG A 174 -4.07 -11.78 -21.58
N GLU A 175 -4.21 -10.55 -21.07
CA GLU A 175 -4.65 -10.31 -19.70
C GLU A 175 -6.05 -10.89 -19.45
N ILE A 176 -7.00 -10.62 -20.35
CA ILE A 176 -8.37 -11.15 -20.29
C ILE A 176 -8.36 -12.68 -20.26
N GLU A 177 -7.57 -13.33 -21.13
CA GLU A 177 -7.47 -14.79 -21.14
C GLU A 177 -6.89 -15.36 -19.85
N ASN A 178 -5.93 -14.68 -19.24
CA ASN A 178 -5.40 -15.06 -17.92
C ASN A 178 -6.46 -14.89 -16.82
N LEU A 179 -7.25 -13.82 -16.87
CA LEU A 179 -8.35 -13.60 -15.93
C LEU A 179 -9.43 -14.68 -16.07
N LYS A 180 -9.76 -15.10 -17.29
CA LYS A 180 -10.74 -16.19 -17.56
C LYS A 180 -10.30 -17.54 -17.00
N ARG A 181 -9.01 -17.83 -16.94
CA ARG A 181 -8.47 -19.08 -16.38
C ARG A 181 -8.28 -19.07 -14.87
N ALA A 182 -8.26 -17.89 -14.25
CA ALA A 182 -8.11 -17.77 -12.80
C ALA A 182 -9.30 -18.37 -12.05
N ALA A 183 -9.04 -18.88 -10.85
CA ALA A 183 -10.05 -19.37 -9.93
C ALA A 183 -10.83 -18.20 -9.31
N ASP A 184 -12.09 -18.43 -8.93
CA ASP A 184 -13.03 -17.40 -8.47
C ASP A 184 -12.49 -16.43 -7.42
N THR A 185 -11.82 -16.93 -6.36
CA THR A 185 -11.19 -16.06 -5.34
C THR A 185 -10.21 -15.08 -5.96
N ASP A 186 -9.36 -15.60 -6.84
CA ASP A 186 -8.28 -14.87 -7.46
C ASP A 186 -8.82 -13.88 -8.50
N THR A 187 -9.89 -14.26 -9.22
CA THR A 187 -10.58 -13.39 -10.17
C THR A 187 -11.15 -12.13 -9.50
N VAL A 188 -11.81 -12.26 -8.35
CA VAL A 188 -12.32 -11.09 -7.61
C VAL A 188 -11.17 -10.16 -7.23
N TRP A 189 -10.09 -10.68 -6.64
CA TRP A 189 -8.95 -9.86 -6.20
C TRP A 189 -8.16 -9.25 -7.34
N ARG A 190 -7.97 -9.96 -8.45
CA ARG A 190 -7.25 -9.45 -9.62
C ARG A 190 -8.02 -8.37 -10.37
N THR A 191 -9.35 -8.37 -10.28
CA THR A 191 -10.19 -7.38 -10.99
C THR A 191 -10.54 -6.18 -10.13
N THR A 192 -10.64 -6.35 -8.81
CA THR A 192 -11.15 -5.30 -7.88
C THR A 192 -10.19 -4.91 -6.77
N GLY A 193 -9.11 -5.67 -6.54
CA GLY A 193 -8.22 -5.47 -5.40
C GLY A 193 -8.81 -5.93 -4.06
N MET A 194 -7.98 -5.93 -3.03
CA MET A 194 -8.33 -6.34 -1.66
C MET A 194 -8.73 -5.12 -0.84
N GLY A 195 -9.83 -5.20 -0.09
CA GLY A 195 -10.29 -4.13 0.80
C GLY A 195 -10.34 -4.56 2.25
N ALA A 196 -11.04 -3.79 3.09
CA ALA A 196 -11.26 -4.11 4.49
C ALA A 196 -12.55 -4.95 4.65
N PRO A 197 -12.47 -6.30 4.83
CA PRO A 197 -13.65 -7.15 4.94
C PRO A 197 -14.44 -6.97 6.24
N ARG A 198 -13.85 -6.27 7.21
CA ARG A 198 -14.42 -6.05 8.55
C ARG A 198 -14.75 -4.57 8.81
N ALA A 199 -14.74 -3.73 7.78
CA ALA A 199 -15.17 -2.34 7.94
C ALA A 199 -16.63 -2.31 8.43
N GLU A 200 -16.91 -1.48 9.44
CA GLU A 200 -18.26 -1.32 9.98
C GLU A 200 -19.21 -0.73 8.94
N VAL A 201 -18.68 0.19 8.12
CA VAL A 201 -19.39 0.85 7.02
C VAL A 201 -18.78 0.35 5.71
N ASN A 202 -19.63 -0.19 4.83
CA ASN A 202 -19.26 -0.69 3.50
C ASN A 202 -18.05 -1.66 3.51
N PRO A 203 -18.20 -2.89 4.04
CA PRO A 203 -17.13 -3.89 3.95
C PRO A 203 -16.91 -4.34 2.50
N TRP A 204 -15.64 -4.55 2.14
CA TRP A 204 -15.26 -5.17 0.86
C TRP A 204 -14.54 -6.49 1.08
N PRO A 205 -14.99 -7.60 0.46
CA PRO A 205 -16.09 -7.74 -0.50
C PRO A 205 -17.46 -7.57 0.15
N SER A 206 -18.45 -7.13 -0.62
CA SER A 206 -19.83 -7.05 -0.16
C SER A 206 -20.44 -8.43 0.13
N GLN A 207 -21.46 -8.50 0.98
CA GLN A 207 -22.13 -9.77 1.29
C GLN A 207 -22.77 -10.44 0.08
N SER A 208 -23.32 -9.65 -0.86
CA SER A 208 -23.87 -10.17 -2.12
C SER A 208 -22.78 -10.80 -2.98
N LEU A 209 -21.61 -10.16 -3.05
CA LEU A 209 -20.47 -10.69 -3.78
C LEU A 209 -19.93 -11.98 -3.15
N VAL A 210 -19.88 -12.06 -1.82
CA VAL A 210 -19.51 -13.29 -1.10
C VAL A 210 -20.52 -14.43 -1.34
N LYS A 211 -21.82 -14.13 -1.43
CA LYS A 211 -22.84 -15.15 -1.75
C LYS A 211 -22.66 -15.71 -3.16
N ALA A 212 -22.34 -14.86 -4.13
CA ALA A 212 -22.10 -15.26 -5.52
C ALA A 212 -20.73 -15.97 -5.70
N PHE A 213 -19.72 -15.56 -4.92
CA PHE A 213 -18.37 -16.11 -4.95
C PHE A 213 -17.92 -16.48 -3.53
N PRO A 214 -18.37 -17.61 -2.96
CA PRO A 214 -18.03 -18.02 -1.60
C PRO A 214 -16.52 -18.12 -1.34
N ALA A 215 -15.75 -18.33 -2.41
CA ALA A 215 -14.31 -18.43 -2.35
C ALA A 215 -13.61 -17.08 -2.03
N CYS A 216 -14.28 -15.93 -2.20
CA CYS A 216 -13.78 -14.61 -1.78
C CYS A 216 -14.21 -14.23 -0.36
N ALA A 217 -14.96 -15.09 0.33
CA ALA A 217 -15.37 -14.87 1.71
C ALA A 217 -14.13 -14.59 2.59
N PRO A 218 -14.20 -13.59 3.49
CA PRO A 218 -13.16 -13.38 4.48
C PRO A 218 -13.02 -14.67 5.30
N ARG A 219 -11.86 -15.32 5.23
CA ARG A 219 -11.63 -16.53 6.03
C ARG A 219 -11.64 -16.11 7.49
N ALA A 220 -12.46 -16.79 8.31
CA ALA A 220 -12.28 -16.78 9.75
C ALA A 220 -10.80 -17.09 10.05
N PRO A 221 -10.18 -16.43 11.04
CA PRO A 221 -8.82 -16.77 11.43
C PRO A 221 -8.82 -18.25 11.78
N ARG A 222 -8.29 -19.06 10.86
CA ARG A 222 -8.14 -20.49 11.08
C ARG A 222 -7.10 -20.57 12.19
N ASN A 223 -7.55 -20.86 13.41
CA ASN A 223 -6.70 -21.12 14.57
C ASN A 223 -5.59 -22.08 14.14
N ARG A 224 -4.45 -21.50 13.76
CA ARG A 224 -3.22 -22.24 13.46
C ARG A 224 -2.36 -22.35 14.70
N HIS A 225 -2.89 -22.00 15.87
CA HIS A 225 -2.24 -22.13 17.17
C HIS A 225 -3.19 -22.89 18.11
N ALA A 226 -3.26 -24.21 17.91
CA ALA A 226 -3.23 -25.11 19.06
C ALA A 226 -1.75 -25.20 19.50
N ALA A 227 -1.28 -24.12 20.12
CA ALA A 227 -0.06 -24.08 20.92
C ALA A 227 -0.23 -22.91 21.90
N THR A 228 -0.85 -23.26 23.02
CA THR A 228 -0.72 -22.67 24.35
C THR A 228 -0.98 -21.17 24.51
N ILE A 229 -2.13 -20.90 25.13
CA ILE A 229 -2.56 -19.61 25.69
C ILE A 229 -1.58 -19.17 26.81
N SER A 230 -1.19 -17.90 26.80
CA SER A 230 -1.12 -17.12 28.04
C SER A 230 -1.63 -15.69 27.81
N PRO A 231 -2.26 -15.08 28.83
CA PRO A 231 -3.31 -14.09 28.65
C PRO A 231 -2.79 -12.70 28.95
N ASP A 232 -2.71 -11.85 27.93
CA ASP A 232 -2.88 -10.40 28.12
C ASP A 232 -3.42 -9.80 26.82
N SER A 233 -4.71 -10.02 26.63
CA SER A 233 -5.47 -9.56 25.48
C SER A 233 -6.25 -8.32 25.89
N GLN A 234 -5.86 -7.18 25.34
CA GLN A 234 -6.78 -6.15 24.87
C GLN A 234 -6.07 -5.14 23.96
N HIS A 235 -6.12 -5.37 22.66
CA HIS A 235 -6.01 -4.29 21.67
C HIS A 235 -7.09 -4.45 20.60
N PRO A 236 -7.89 -3.40 20.34
CA PRO A 236 -8.95 -3.45 19.34
C PRO A 236 -8.42 -3.24 17.93
N VAL A 237 -9.06 -3.94 16.99
CA VAL A 237 -9.36 -3.63 15.58
C VAL A 237 -8.28 -2.86 14.80
N GLU A 238 -7.69 -3.56 13.83
CA GLU A 238 -6.80 -3.03 12.78
C GLU A 238 -7.55 -2.01 11.88
N ALA A 239 -7.62 -0.77 12.33
CA ALA A 239 -7.51 0.39 11.44
C ALA A 239 -6.06 0.46 10.94
N HIS A 240 -5.85 1.00 9.74
CA HIS A 240 -4.52 1.19 9.16
C HIS A 240 -3.56 1.83 10.16
N ARG A 241 -2.75 1.01 10.84
CA ARG A 241 -1.61 1.49 11.61
C ARG A 241 -0.59 1.96 10.58
N TYR A 242 -0.62 3.28 10.35
CA TYR A 242 0.59 4.05 10.21
C TYR A 242 1.62 3.44 11.16
N ARG A 243 2.79 3.08 10.62
CA ARG A 243 3.88 2.51 11.38
C ARG A 243 4.39 3.60 12.30
N ASP A 244 3.73 3.76 13.44
CA ASP A 244 4.26 4.48 14.59
C ASP A 244 5.57 3.74 14.95
N PRO A 245 6.75 4.34 14.71
CA PRO A 245 7.98 3.73 15.20
C PRO A 245 7.93 3.91 16.71
N ASN A 246 7.46 2.87 17.37
CA ASN A 246 7.25 2.80 18.81
C ASN A 246 8.45 3.46 19.50
N ARG A 247 8.20 4.59 20.18
CA ARG A 247 9.24 5.44 20.82
C ARG A 247 10.18 4.61 21.72
N LEU A 248 9.67 3.49 22.23
CA LEU A 248 10.39 2.49 23.03
C LEU A 248 11.49 1.74 22.28
N ASP A 249 11.37 1.50 20.98
CA ASP A 249 12.41 0.85 20.17
C ASP A 249 13.55 1.83 19.84
N LYS A 250 13.22 3.09 19.51
CA LYS A 250 14.22 4.17 19.42
C LYS A 250 14.93 4.36 20.77
N VAL A 251 14.19 4.44 21.88
CA VAL A 251 14.80 4.59 23.22
C VAL A 251 15.67 3.38 23.57
N ARG A 252 15.31 2.15 23.18
CA ARG A 252 16.16 0.95 23.36
C ARG A 252 17.45 1.00 22.53
N GLU A 253 17.38 1.44 21.27
CA GLU A 253 18.58 1.65 20.44
C GLU A 253 19.49 2.73 21.03
N TRP A 254 18.93 3.85 21.51
CA TRP A 254 19.70 4.91 22.16
C TRP A 254 20.29 4.47 23.50
N VAL A 255 19.56 3.68 24.31
CA VAL A 255 20.08 3.14 25.59
C VAL A 255 21.29 2.24 25.36
N ALA A 256 21.29 1.41 24.31
CA ALA A 256 22.47 0.61 23.98
C ALA A 256 23.68 1.50 23.65
N ILE A 257 23.47 2.54 22.82
CA ILE A 257 24.53 3.49 22.44
C ILE A 257 25.06 4.26 23.67
N PHE A 258 24.19 4.73 24.56
CA PHE A 258 24.59 5.44 25.78
C PHE A 258 25.30 4.53 26.80
N VAL A 259 24.92 3.25 26.89
CA VAL A 259 25.63 2.27 27.73
C VAL A 259 27.03 2.00 27.17
N PHE A 260 27.17 1.82 25.86
CA PHE A 260 28.49 1.63 25.23
C PHE A 260 29.37 2.88 25.35
N ALA A 261 28.81 4.07 25.12
CA ALA A 261 29.53 5.34 25.30
C ALA A 261 29.92 5.57 26.77
N GLY A 262 29.03 5.25 27.72
CA GLY A 262 29.28 5.38 29.16
C GLY A 262 30.38 4.44 29.65
N ILE A 263 30.39 3.18 29.21
CA ILE A 263 31.45 2.21 29.54
C ILE A 263 32.80 2.69 28.99
N PHE A 264 32.84 3.20 27.76
CA PHE A 264 34.05 3.72 27.14
C PHE A 264 34.60 4.95 27.89
N VAL A 265 33.74 5.91 28.26
CA VAL A 265 34.15 7.13 28.97
C VAL A 265 34.61 6.83 30.40
N CYS A 266 33.92 5.94 31.13
CA CYS A 266 34.33 5.53 32.47
C CYS A 266 35.66 4.75 32.46
N ALA A 267 35.87 3.87 31.49
CA ALA A 267 37.13 3.13 31.34
C ALA A 267 38.29 4.08 30.96
N TRP A 268 38.04 5.06 30.09
CA TRP A 268 39.03 6.06 29.71
C TRP A 268 39.37 7.01 30.87
N ALA A 269 38.39 7.45 31.66
CA ALA A 269 38.62 8.31 32.82
C ALA A 269 39.45 7.60 33.91
N ALA A 270 39.26 6.29 34.09
CA ALA A 270 39.99 5.49 35.08
C ALA A 270 41.41 5.11 34.66
N THR A 271 41.66 4.89 33.36
CA THR A 271 42.95 4.35 32.87
C THR A 271 43.77 5.34 32.04
N ARG A 272 43.16 6.41 31.53
CA ARG A 272 43.72 7.37 30.55
C ARG A 272 44.35 6.71 29.31
N ALA A 273 44.01 5.45 29.02
CA ALA A 273 44.57 4.70 27.89
C ALA A 273 43.44 4.26 26.95
N ILE A 274 43.46 4.80 25.73
CA ILE A 274 42.45 4.56 24.69
C ILE A 274 42.41 3.07 24.30
N TRP A 275 43.57 2.42 24.26
CA TRP A 275 43.71 1.01 23.91
C TRP A 275 42.97 0.06 24.87
N GLN A 276 43.03 0.31 26.18
CA GLN A 276 42.36 -0.53 27.17
C GLN A 276 40.84 -0.35 27.16
N SER A 277 40.38 0.85 26.79
CA SER A 277 38.95 1.17 26.65
C SER A 277 38.34 0.46 25.44
N MET A 278 39.06 0.37 24.32
CA MET A 278 38.64 -0.41 23.16
C MET A 278 38.57 -1.91 23.47
N LEU A 279 39.57 -2.45 24.20
CA LEU A 279 39.60 -3.86 24.57
C LEU A 279 38.43 -4.23 25.51
N ALA A 280 38.14 -3.38 26.51
CA ALA A 280 37.04 -3.59 27.44
C ALA A 280 35.67 -3.57 26.75
N THR A 281 35.48 -2.66 25.79
CA THR A 281 34.24 -2.56 25.02
C THR A 281 34.04 -3.79 24.14
N ALA A 282 35.09 -4.28 23.49
CA ALA A 282 35.03 -5.50 22.68
C ALA A 282 34.68 -6.75 23.52
N ILE A 283 35.24 -6.88 24.72
CA ILE A 283 34.95 -7.99 25.65
C ILE A 283 33.49 -7.94 26.14
N ALA A 284 32.98 -6.75 26.48
CA ALA A 284 31.59 -6.57 26.90
C ALA A 284 30.60 -6.94 25.78
N THR A 285 30.86 -6.54 24.54
CA THR A 285 30.04 -6.91 23.37
C THR A 285 30.06 -8.42 23.13
N ALA A 286 31.24 -9.06 23.23
CA ALA A 286 31.36 -10.51 23.06
C ALA A 286 30.59 -11.29 24.14
N ALA A 287 30.63 -10.84 25.40
CA ALA A 287 29.87 -11.46 26.49
C ALA A 287 28.35 -11.30 26.30
N MET A 288 27.89 -10.14 25.82
CA MET A 288 26.47 -9.87 25.57
C MET A 288 25.93 -10.71 24.40
N VAL A 289 26.70 -10.84 23.31
CA VAL A 289 26.35 -11.72 22.18
C VAL A 289 26.31 -13.18 22.62
N TRP A 290 27.27 -13.63 23.44
CA TRP A 290 27.29 -15.00 23.96
C TRP A 290 26.09 -15.31 24.85
N LEU A 291 25.68 -14.37 25.72
CA LEU A 291 24.47 -14.50 26.55
C LEU A 291 23.20 -14.60 25.70
N LEU A 292 23.06 -13.79 24.66
CA LEU A 292 21.91 -13.83 23.74
C LEU A 292 21.85 -15.14 22.94
N VAL A 293 22.99 -15.68 22.52
CA VAL A 293 23.07 -16.98 21.83
C VAL A 293 22.75 -18.14 22.78
N ARG A 294 23.15 -18.05 24.04
CA ARG A 294 22.92 -19.11 25.04
C ARG A 294 21.46 -19.19 25.48
N VAL A 295 20.78 -18.05 25.61
CA VAL A 295 19.34 -18.02 25.96
C VAL A 295 18.48 -18.62 24.84
N ARG A 296 18.84 -18.40 23.56
CA ARG A 296 18.15 -19.00 22.40
C ARG A 296 18.37 -20.50 22.19
N ARG A 297 19.26 -21.14 22.95
CA ARG A 297 19.51 -22.60 22.87
C ARG A 297 18.85 -23.38 24.02
N ILE A 298 18.24 -22.69 24.97
CA ILE A 298 17.59 -23.28 26.15
C ILE A 298 16.05 -23.21 26.02
N GLU A 299 15.53 -22.49 25.02
CA GLU A 299 14.17 -22.57 24.49
C GLU A 299 14.11 -23.51 23.28
#